data_AF-A0A9W8QSE2-F1
#
_entry.id   AF-A0A9W8QSE2-F1
#
_cell.length_a   1.000
_cell.length_b   1.000
_cell.length_c   1.000
_cell.angle_alpha   90.00
_cell.angle_beta   90.00
_cell.angle_gamma   90.00
#
_symmetry.space_group_name_H-M   'P 1'
#
loop_
_entity.id
_entity.type
_entity.pdbx_description
1 polymer ?
#
loop_
_entity_poly.entity_id
_entity_poly.type
_entity_poly.pdbx_seq_one_letter_code
_entity_poly.pdbx_strand_id
1 'polypeptide(L)'
;MARVFVLLAQGGELDGVRILSKDCIKTFTEPREGVRDLDKVILIPVWCGKAGYFLGGQPGASSPLVLNHPDVLYSPGAGGSYAWADLRDNVSVAICHNNLDMGIIFEPEPMYGPI
;
A
#
# COMPACT_ATOMS: atom_id res chain seq x y z
N MET A 1 9.06 0.88 9.93
CA MET A 1 8.14 1.19 8.82
C MET A 1 6.89 1.96 9.25
N ALA A 2 6.13 1.54 10.27
CA ALA A 2 4.86 2.21 10.65
C ALA A 2 4.99 3.74 10.84
N ARG A 3 6.04 4.23 11.51
CA ARG A 3 6.26 5.70 11.69
C ARG A 3 6.38 6.48 10.39
N VAL A 4 6.96 5.88 9.33
CA VAL A 4 7.04 6.51 8.01
C VAL A 4 5.65 6.64 7.41
N PHE A 5 4.79 5.63 7.57
CA PHE A 5 3.41 5.69 7.09
C PHE A 5 2.51 6.56 7.98
N VAL A 6 2.85 6.78 9.27
CA VAL A 6 2.18 7.79 10.11
C VAL A 6 2.40 9.19 9.52
N LEU A 7 3.62 9.51 9.08
CA LEU A 7 3.90 10.79 8.40
C LEU A 7 2.96 11.00 7.20
N LEU A 8 2.70 9.96 6.42
CA LEU A 8 1.78 10.03 5.28
C LEU A 8 0.33 10.17 5.75
N ALA A 9 -0.14 9.29 6.64
CA ALA A 9 -1.49 9.28 7.18
C ALA A 9 -1.88 10.64 7.79
N GLN A 10 -0.95 11.30 8.49
CA GLN A 10 -1.13 12.62 9.11
C GLN A 10 -0.91 13.80 8.13
N GLY A 11 -0.82 13.56 6.82
CA GLY A 11 -0.70 14.62 5.83
C GLY A 11 0.66 15.33 5.85
N GLY A 12 1.74 14.57 6.08
CA GLY A 12 3.13 15.01 5.93
C GLY A 12 3.75 15.60 7.21
N GLU A 13 3.12 15.38 8.36
CA GLU A 13 3.60 15.81 9.68
C GLU A 13 3.78 14.60 10.59
N LEU A 14 4.85 14.60 11.39
CA LEU A 14 5.11 13.58 12.40
C LEU A 14 5.62 14.26 13.66
N ASP A 15 5.00 13.99 14.80
CA ASP A 15 5.39 14.54 16.11
C ASP A 15 5.51 16.09 16.10
N GLY A 16 4.60 16.77 15.38
CA GLY A 16 4.59 18.24 15.25
C GLY A 16 5.56 18.81 14.22
N VAL A 17 6.34 17.97 13.54
CA VAL A 17 7.32 18.38 12.52
C VAL A 17 6.81 18.07 11.13
N ARG A 18 6.66 19.11 10.30
CA ARG A 18 6.21 18.97 8.91
C ARG A 18 7.39 18.67 7.98
N ILE A 19 7.30 17.54 7.29
CA ILE A 19 8.26 17.13 6.25
C ILE A 19 7.70 17.41 4.85
N LEU A 20 6.40 17.17 4.67
CA LEU A 20 5.67 17.41 3.42
C LEU A 20 4.38 18.19 3.69
N SER A 21 3.92 18.98 2.72
CA SER A 21 2.62 19.63 2.84
C SER A 21 1.49 18.61 2.69
N LYS A 22 0.35 18.87 3.33
CA LYS A 22 -0.85 18.02 3.18
C LYS A 22 -1.29 17.93 1.71
N ASP A 23 -1.17 19.03 0.96
CA ASP A 23 -1.52 19.03 -0.46
C ASP A 23 -0.54 18.22 -1.31
N CYS A 24 0.75 18.19 -0.96
CA CYS A 24 1.70 17.28 -1.58
C CYS A 24 1.30 15.81 -1.34
N ILE A 25 0.97 15.43 -0.11
CA ILE A 25 0.53 14.06 0.22
C ILE A 25 -0.72 13.66 -0.57
N LYS A 26 -1.69 14.56 -0.73
CA LYS A 26 -2.89 14.28 -1.56
C LYS A 26 -2.54 13.90 -2.98
N THR A 27 -1.47 14.46 -3.57
CA THR A 27 -1.07 14.10 -4.94
C THR A 27 -0.51 12.68 -5.06
N PHE A 28 -0.18 12.02 -3.94
CA PHE A 28 0.41 10.68 -3.98
C PHE A 28 -0.59 9.59 -4.35
N THR A 29 -1.90 9.86 -4.22
CA THR A 29 -2.97 8.96 -4.64
C THR A 29 -3.24 9.01 -6.14
N GLU A 30 -2.60 9.93 -6.87
CA GLU A 30 -2.77 10.05 -8.32
C GLU A 30 -2.03 8.92 -9.05
N PRO A 31 -2.72 8.11 -9.89
CA PRO A 31 -2.10 7.07 -10.69
C PRO A 31 -0.97 7.61 -11.59
N ARG A 32 0.06 6.80 -11.82
CA ARG A 32 1.08 7.11 -12.82
C ARG A 32 0.50 7.00 -14.24
N GLU A 33 1.19 7.60 -15.22
CA GLU A 33 0.88 7.37 -16.63
C GLU A 33 1.02 5.88 -16.99
N GLY A 34 0.11 5.37 -17.83
CA GLY A 34 0.12 3.97 -18.24
C GLY A 34 -0.09 2.97 -17.09
N VAL A 35 -0.82 3.34 -16.03
CA VAL A 35 -1.01 2.48 -14.83
C VAL A 35 -1.64 1.11 -15.13
N ARG A 36 -2.33 0.97 -16.28
CA ARG A 36 -2.92 -0.30 -16.75
C ARG A 36 -2.02 -1.07 -17.70
N ASP A 37 -0.91 -0.49 -18.14
CA ASP A 37 0.04 -1.15 -19.03
C ASP A 37 0.85 -2.16 -18.23
N LEU A 38 1.35 -3.19 -18.93
CA LEU A 38 2.24 -4.17 -18.32
C LEU A 38 3.50 -3.48 -17.82
N ASP A 39 3.81 -3.71 -16.54
CA ASP A 39 5.11 -3.34 -16.00
C ASP A 39 6.22 -4.13 -16.72
N LYS A 40 7.31 -3.45 -17.08
CA LYS A 40 8.40 -4.06 -17.88
C LYS A 40 9.23 -5.09 -17.10
N VAL A 41 9.10 -5.11 -15.77
CA VAL A 41 9.85 -5.99 -14.86
C VAL A 41 8.94 -7.06 -14.28
N ILE A 42 7.81 -6.68 -13.68
CA ILE A 42 6.88 -7.62 -13.02
C ILE A 42 5.92 -8.28 -14.03
N LEU A 43 5.82 -7.74 -15.25
CA LEU A 43 5.05 -8.30 -16.38
C LEU A 43 3.54 -8.45 -16.11
N ILE A 44 3.02 -7.68 -15.15
CA ILE A 44 1.59 -7.49 -14.88
C ILE A 44 1.30 -5.99 -14.78
N PRO A 45 0.05 -5.53 -14.93
CA PRO A 45 -0.31 -4.16 -14.59
C PRO A 45 -0.10 -3.92 -13.10
N VAL A 46 0.52 -2.80 -12.75
CA VAL A 46 0.81 -2.44 -11.35
C VAL A 46 0.11 -1.12 -11.03
N TRP A 47 -0.90 -1.19 -10.15
CA TRP A 47 -1.70 -0.04 -9.73
C TRP A 47 -0.93 0.87 -8.75
N CYS A 48 0.01 1.63 -9.31
CA CYS A 48 0.89 2.56 -8.60
C CYS A 48 0.61 4.01 -8.96
N GLY A 49 0.82 4.88 -7.98
CA GLY A 49 0.78 6.32 -8.11
C GLY A 49 2.07 6.92 -8.66
N LYS A 50 1.98 8.15 -9.14
CA LYS A 50 3.13 8.93 -9.65
C LYS A 50 4.22 9.17 -8.59
N ALA A 51 3.87 9.08 -7.31
CA ALA A 51 4.78 9.25 -6.17
C ALA A 51 5.47 7.96 -5.70
N GLY A 52 5.28 6.83 -6.41
CA GLY A 52 5.97 5.57 -6.12
C GLY A 52 5.30 4.66 -5.10
N TYR A 53 4.10 4.99 -4.63
CA TYR A 53 3.28 4.11 -3.79
C TYR A 53 2.32 3.27 -4.63
N PHE A 54 2.02 2.07 -4.15
CA PHE A 54 0.84 1.35 -4.63
C PHE A 54 -0.41 2.00 -4.06
N LEU A 55 -1.52 1.94 -4.80
CA LEU A 55 -2.76 2.66 -4.48
C LEU A 55 -3.88 1.70 -4.08
N GLY A 56 -4.64 2.02 -3.03
CA GLY A 56 -5.79 1.21 -2.60
C GLY A 56 -7.09 1.50 -3.36
N GLY A 57 -8.11 0.69 -3.08
CA GLY A 57 -9.49 0.92 -3.53
C GLY A 57 -9.79 0.68 -5.01
N GLN A 58 -8.87 0.18 -5.82
CA GLN A 58 -9.14 -0.21 -7.21
C GLN A 58 -9.46 -1.71 -7.29
N PRO A 59 -10.71 -2.08 -7.61
CA PRO A 59 -11.10 -3.48 -7.75
C PRO A 59 -10.22 -4.21 -8.78
N GLY A 60 -9.73 -5.40 -8.39
CA GLY A 60 -8.91 -6.27 -9.24
C GLY A 60 -7.48 -5.79 -9.49
N ALA A 61 -7.04 -4.67 -8.90
CA ALA A 61 -5.70 -4.14 -9.10
C ALA A 61 -4.99 -3.75 -7.79
N SER A 62 -5.73 -3.22 -6.82
CA SER A 62 -5.22 -3.01 -5.46
C SER A 62 -5.15 -4.33 -4.69
N SER A 63 -4.22 -4.41 -3.75
CA SER A 63 -4.13 -5.54 -2.83
C SER A 63 -5.39 -5.65 -1.96
N PRO A 64 -5.94 -6.86 -1.74
CA PRO A 64 -7.09 -7.06 -0.85
C PRO A 64 -6.72 -6.95 0.63
N LEU A 65 -5.41 -6.91 0.97
CA LEU A 65 -4.95 -6.77 2.35
C LEU A 65 -5.07 -5.34 2.89
N VAL A 66 -5.22 -4.35 2.00
CA VAL A 66 -5.41 -2.95 2.40
C VAL A 66 -6.88 -2.54 2.30
N LEU A 67 -7.19 -1.35 2.80
CA LEU A 67 -8.56 -0.84 2.80
C LEU A 67 -9.07 -0.53 1.39
N ASN A 68 -10.38 -0.70 1.18
CA ASN A 68 -11.02 -0.61 -0.14
C ASN A 68 -11.52 0.81 -0.47
N HIS A 69 -10.64 1.81 -0.40
CA HIS A 69 -10.93 3.18 -0.82
C HIS A 69 -9.66 3.86 -1.37
N PRO A 70 -9.79 4.93 -2.18
CA PRO A 70 -8.65 5.48 -2.95
C PRO A 70 -7.64 6.27 -2.11
N ASP A 71 -7.97 6.60 -0.86
CA ASP A 71 -7.10 7.38 0.04
C ASP A 71 -6.09 6.50 0.81
N VAL A 72 -5.66 5.40 0.19
CA VAL A 72 -4.72 4.45 0.78
C VAL A 72 -3.44 4.40 -0.06
N LEU A 73 -2.32 4.63 0.60
CA LEU A 73 -0.98 4.48 0.03
C LEU A 73 -0.31 3.28 0.69
N TYR A 74 0.26 2.37 -0.09
CA TYR A 74 0.94 1.20 0.47
C TYR A 74 2.20 0.83 -0.29
N SER A 75 3.01 -0.01 0.36
CA SER A 75 4.23 -0.58 -0.21
C SER A 75 4.35 -2.04 0.21
N PRO A 76 4.14 -3.00 -0.71
CA PRO A 76 4.47 -4.39 -0.47
C PRO A 76 5.99 -4.60 -0.58
N GLY A 77 6.55 -5.45 0.27
CA GLY A 77 7.94 -5.88 0.19
C GLY A 77 8.05 -7.36 -0.14
N ALA A 78 9.03 -7.71 -0.97
CA ALA A 78 9.35 -9.11 -1.25
C ALA A 78 9.60 -9.87 0.07
N GLY A 79 8.92 -11.01 0.23
CA GLY A 79 8.97 -11.82 1.44
C GLY A 79 7.91 -11.54 2.49
N GLY A 80 6.83 -10.83 2.13
CA GLY A 80 5.59 -10.77 2.92
C GLY A 80 5.46 -9.54 3.81
N SER A 81 6.52 -8.75 3.93
CA SER A 81 6.44 -7.45 4.63
C SER A 81 5.49 -6.50 3.90
N TYR A 82 4.75 -5.71 4.68
CA TYR A 82 3.70 -4.86 4.13
C TYR A 82 3.56 -3.60 4.96
N ALA A 83 3.31 -2.45 4.34
CA ALA A 83 2.96 -1.24 5.08
C ALA A 83 1.99 -0.37 4.29
N TRP A 84 1.07 0.28 4.99
CA TRP A 84 0.12 1.21 4.40
C TRP A 84 -0.26 2.36 5.33
N ALA A 85 -0.73 3.43 4.71
CA ALA A 85 -1.32 4.60 5.34
C ALA A 85 -2.72 4.81 4.75
N ASP A 86 -3.69 4.98 5.62
CA ASP A 86 -5.00 5.52 5.31
C ASP A 86 -4.99 7.03 5.60
N LEU A 87 -5.07 7.83 4.54
CA LEU A 87 -5.06 9.29 4.62
C LEU A 87 -6.41 9.87 5.09
N ARG A 88 -7.49 9.09 4.98
CA ARG A 88 -8.83 9.49 5.40
C ARG A 88 -8.99 9.29 6.90
N ASP A 89 -8.64 8.09 7.39
CA ASP A 89 -8.91 7.68 8.78
C ASP A 89 -7.67 7.85 9.69
N ASN A 90 -6.56 8.37 9.17
CA ASN A 90 -5.29 8.59 9.87
C ASN A 90 -4.70 7.32 10.50
N VAL A 91 -4.82 6.20 9.78
CA VAL A 91 -4.31 4.89 10.23
C VAL A 91 -3.00 4.58 9.51
N SER A 92 -2.04 4.02 10.24
CA SER A 92 -0.80 3.48 9.67
C SER A 92 -0.58 2.08 10.20
N VAL A 93 -0.24 1.16 9.32
CA VAL A 93 0.08 -0.23 9.67
C VAL A 93 1.38 -0.64 9.01
N ALA A 94 2.18 -1.42 9.71
CA ALA A 94 3.30 -2.14 9.15
C ALA A 94 3.37 -3.56 9.69
N ILE A 95 3.47 -4.52 8.80
CA ILE A 95 3.65 -5.93 9.05
C ILE A 95 5.10 -6.26 8.67
N CYS A 96 5.85 -6.80 9.63
CA CYS A 96 7.22 -7.20 9.44
C CYS A 96 7.43 -8.55 10.11
N HIS A 97 8.07 -9.47 9.41
CA HIS A 97 8.45 -10.79 9.91
C HIS A 97 9.76 -11.21 9.25
N ASN A 98 10.39 -12.24 9.81
CA ASN A 98 11.69 -12.76 9.36
C ASN A 98 11.58 -14.09 8.60
N ASN A 99 10.38 -14.65 8.48
CA ASN A 99 10.12 -15.85 7.69
C ASN A 99 9.62 -15.46 6.30
N LEU A 100 10.48 -15.50 5.28
CA LEU A 100 10.13 -15.10 3.92
C LEU A 100 8.94 -15.92 3.41
N ASP A 101 7.85 -15.24 3.10
CA ASP A 101 6.66 -15.83 2.48
C ASP A 101 6.23 -14.94 1.31
N MET A 102 5.76 -15.52 0.22
CA MET A 102 5.34 -14.76 -0.95
C MET A 102 4.01 -14.03 -0.70
N GLY A 103 3.25 -14.38 0.35
CA GLY A 103 2.04 -13.66 0.75
C GLY A 103 1.01 -13.54 -0.39
N ILE A 104 1.11 -14.40 -1.40
CA ILE A 104 0.15 -14.48 -2.49
C ILE A 104 -0.95 -15.43 -2.00
N ILE A 105 -2.07 -14.86 -1.55
CA ILE A 105 -3.27 -15.64 -1.26
C ILE A 105 -3.82 -16.10 -2.60
N PHE A 106 -3.48 -17.33 -3.00
CA PHE A 106 -4.13 -18.04 -4.09
C PHE A 106 -5.39 -18.73 -3.54
N GLU A 107 -6.49 -17.97 -3.39
CA GLU A 107 -7.80 -18.47 -2.93
C GLU A 107 -7.82 -18.99 -1.46
N PRO A 108 -8.99 -19.19 -0.82
CA PRO A 108 -9.10 -19.10 0.63
C PRO A 108 -8.29 -20.19 1.32
N GLU A 109 -7.54 -19.79 2.34
CA GLU A 109 -6.93 -20.71 3.29
C GLU A 109 -8.05 -21.61 3.83
N PRO A 110 -7.99 -22.95 3.66
CA PRO A 110 -9.04 -23.82 4.14
C PRO A 110 -9.01 -23.77 5.67
N MET A 111 -9.90 -22.95 6.25
CA MET A 111 -10.12 -22.86 7.71
C MET A 111 -10.51 -24.21 8.33
N TYR A 112 -10.77 -25.25 7.51
CA TYR A 112 -11.26 -26.57 7.89
C TYR A 112 -10.66 -27.72 7.05
N GLY A 113 -9.34 -27.73 6.78
CA GLY A 113 -8.66 -28.92 6.25
C GLY A 113 -8.26 -29.89 7.38
N PRO A 114 -8.47 -31.21 7.25
CA PRO A 114 -7.98 -32.16 8.25
C PRO A 114 -6.44 -32.17 8.29
N ILE A 115 -5.92 -32.25 9.50
CA ILE A 115 -4.49 -32.40 9.83
C ILE A 115 -3.96 -33.73 9.28
#